data_AF-A0A368FCP2-F1
#
_entry.id   AF-A0A368FCP2-F1
#
_cell.length_a   1.000
_cell.length_b   1.000
_cell.length_c   1.000
_cell.angle_alpha   90.00
_cell.angle_beta   90.00
_cell.angle_gamma   90.00
#
_symmetry.space_group_name_H-M   'P 1'
#
loop_
_entity.id
_entity.type
_entity.pdbx_description
1 polymer ?
#
loop_
_entity_poly.entity_id
_entity_poly.type
_entity_poly.pdbx_seq_one_letter_code
_entity_poly.pdbx_strand_id
1 'polypeptide(L)'
;MCGFQSHAAFNDSACGHTKGCFLPADPECYQGCNGMRFSWLLIGENLMEIEMSVNADSADEVYVAMGFSSDDLMGDESVIECSALQGLPLSLKLSYNVNATTDPTTNGEPTNWRLPSAGSEFLDKSKTSFVDGSIYCSATLNVSEAVGAGLLRFDPARLYYLLMANGPTGSEGNSSINNSIKNHFCTTQYRASGLARRIT
;
A
#
# COMPACT_ATOMS: atom_id res chain seq x y z
N MET A 1 -7.11 -37.58 5.14
CA MET A 1 -6.63 -36.83 3.96
C MET A 1 -6.61 -35.36 4.37
N CYS A 2 -5.46 -34.79 4.70
CA CYS A 2 -5.35 -33.36 5.02
C CYS A 2 -5.09 -32.61 3.71
N GLY A 3 -6.07 -31.83 3.27
CA GLY A 3 -5.88 -30.93 2.14
C GLY A 3 -4.94 -29.81 2.54
N PHE A 4 -3.80 -29.68 1.85
CA PHE A 4 -3.03 -28.46 1.88
C PHE A 4 -3.85 -27.39 1.15
N GLN A 5 -4.51 -26.51 1.89
CA GLN A 5 -4.93 -25.23 1.32
C GLN A 5 -3.65 -24.47 0.96
N SER A 6 -3.43 -24.24 -0.34
CA SER A 6 -2.38 -23.32 -0.77
C SER A 6 -2.81 -21.93 -0.33
N HIS A 7 -2.29 -21.47 0.80
CA HIS A 7 -2.45 -20.09 1.22
C HIS A 7 -1.78 -19.19 0.18
N ALA A 8 -2.47 -18.13 -0.24
CA ALA A 8 -1.92 -17.18 -1.20
C ALA A 8 -0.73 -16.46 -0.53
N ALA A 9 0.45 -16.62 -1.11
CA ALA A 9 1.68 -15.97 -0.67
C ALA A 9 2.13 -14.96 -1.74
N PHE A 10 2.87 -13.94 -1.32
CA PHE A 10 3.46 -12.96 -2.22
C PHE A 10 4.35 -13.66 -3.26
N ASN A 11 4.07 -13.44 -4.55
CA ASN A 11 4.84 -14.04 -5.64
C ASN A 11 5.87 -13.05 -6.19
N ASP A 12 7.15 -13.27 -5.93
CA ASP A 12 8.24 -12.41 -6.44
C ASP A 12 8.93 -12.93 -7.72
N SER A 13 8.52 -14.10 -8.23
CA SER A 13 9.22 -14.80 -9.32
C SER A 13 9.35 -14.01 -10.64
N ALA A 14 8.45 -13.05 -10.87
CA ALA A 14 8.40 -12.23 -12.08
C ALA A 14 8.84 -10.77 -11.88
N CYS A 15 9.35 -10.44 -10.68
CA CYS A 15 9.83 -9.10 -10.35
C CYS A 15 10.96 -8.64 -11.27
N GLY A 16 10.88 -7.41 -11.76
CA GLY A 16 11.90 -6.81 -12.65
C GLY A 16 11.86 -7.33 -14.09
N HIS A 17 10.95 -8.25 -14.40
CA HIS A 17 10.77 -8.82 -15.75
C HIS A 17 9.44 -8.39 -16.34
N THR A 18 8.34 -8.91 -15.81
CA THR A 18 6.97 -8.54 -16.25
C THR A 18 6.25 -7.75 -15.17
N LYS A 19 6.62 -7.94 -13.90
CA LYS A 19 6.00 -7.28 -12.75
C LYS A 19 6.96 -6.27 -12.12
N GLY A 20 6.45 -5.10 -11.75
CA GLY A 20 7.17 -4.17 -10.90
C GLY A 20 7.08 -4.61 -9.45
N CYS A 21 8.18 -4.54 -8.71
CA CYS A 21 8.19 -4.92 -7.30
C CYS A 21 8.99 -3.91 -6.48
N PHE A 22 8.49 -3.66 -5.29
CA PHE A 22 9.19 -2.92 -4.25
C PHE A 22 9.36 -3.83 -3.04
N LEU A 23 10.60 -4.28 -2.85
CA LEU A 23 10.99 -5.24 -1.80
C LEU A 23 12.06 -4.58 -0.93
N PRO A 24 11.69 -3.55 -0.14
CA PRO A 24 12.68 -2.86 0.68
C PRO A 24 13.22 -3.83 1.75
N ALA A 25 14.49 -3.67 2.09
CA ALA A 25 15.19 -4.50 3.05
C ALA A 25 15.95 -3.64 4.05
N ASP A 26 16.17 -4.16 5.25
CA ASP A 26 16.94 -3.43 6.26
C ASP A 26 18.38 -3.16 5.78
N PRO A 27 18.95 -1.96 6.03
CA PRO A 27 18.43 -0.86 6.86
C PRO A 27 17.79 0.28 6.03
N GLU A 28 17.21 0.02 4.86
CA GLU A 28 16.65 1.07 3.96
C GLU A 28 15.42 1.80 4.56
N CYS A 29 14.98 1.37 5.73
CA CYS A 29 13.64 1.53 6.25
C CYS A 29 13.74 2.19 7.62
N TYR A 30 13.05 3.32 7.81
CA TYR A 30 12.97 3.92 9.13
C TYR A 30 12.26 2.96 10.09
N GLN A 31 12.90 2.67 11.22
CA GLN A 31 12.51 1.67 12.22
C GLN A 31 12.50 0.20 11.75
N GLY A 32 12.95 -0.07 10.52
CA GLY A 32 13.01 -1.41 9.95
C GLY A 32 11.93 -1.68 8.91
N CYS A 33 12.17 -2.66 8.06
CA CYS A 33 11.32 -2.94 6.91
C CYS A 33 10.15 -3.87 7.21
N ASN A 34 10.28 -4.67 8.28
CA ASN A 34 9.26 -5.59 8.75
C ASN A 34 8.67 -6.51 7.66
N GLY A 35 9.51 -6.92 6.70
CA GLY A 35 9.09 -7.79 5.59
C GLY A 35 8.09 -7.16 4.61
N MET A 36 8.03 -5.82 4.52
CA MET A 36 7.21 -5.13 3.53
C MET A 36 7.56 -5.58 2.11
N ARG A 37 6.54 -5.91 1.33
CA ARG A 37 6.65 -6.25 -0.08
C ARG A 37 5.45 -5.70 -0.83
N PHE A 38 5.69 -5.04 -1.95
CA PHE A 38 4.66 -4.60 -2.87
C PHE A 38 5.01 -5.03 -4.29
N SER A 39 4.00 -5.34 -5.08
CA SER A 39 4.17 -5.54 -6.51
C SER A 39 2.96 -5.06 -7.30
N TRP A 40 3.22 -4.66 -8.54
CA TRP A 40 2.21 -4.20 -9.47
C TRP A 40 2.49 -4.70 -10.88
N LEU A 41 1.44 -5.08 -11.60
CA LEU A 41 1.48 -5.49 -13.00
C LEU A 41 0.33 -4.78 -13.73
N LEU A 42 0.67 -3.97 -14.73
CA LEU A 42 -0.33 -3.35 -15.59
C LEU A 42 -0.88 -4.38 -16.58
N ILE A 43 -2.21 -4.51 -16.62
CA ILE A 43 -2.94 -5.38 -17.54
C ILE A 43 -3.68 -4.47 -18.53
N GLY A 44 -3.07 -4.26 -19.71
CA GLY A 44 -3.54 -3.27 -20.67
C GLY A 44 -3.36 -1.84 -20.14
N GLU A 45 -4.29 -0.95 -20.47
CA GLU A 45 -4.21 0.48 -20.10
C GLU A 45 -5.02 0.82 -18.84
N ASN A 46 -5.96 -0.04 -18.43
CA ASN A 46 -6.98 0.31 -17.43
C ASN A 46 -6.85 -0.43 -16.11
N LEU A 47 -6.17 -1.58 -16.09
CA LEU A 47 -6.16 -2.46 -14.92
C LEU A 47 -4.74 -2.65 -14.39
N MET A 48 -4.63 -2.80 -13.07
CA MET A 48 -3.39 -3.12 -12.39
C MET A 48 -3.63 -4.26 -11.41
N GLU A 49 -2.92 -5.37 -11.57
CA GLU A 49 -2.85 -6.40 -10.54
C GLU A 49 -1.85 -5.95 -9.48
N ILE A 50 -2.27 -5.97 -8.22
CA ILE A 50 -1.45 -5.59 -7.08
C ILE A 50 -1.34 -6.74 -6.08
N GLU A 51 -0.19 -6.82 -5.43
CA GLU A 51 0.02 -7.66 -4.25
C GLU A 51 0.82 -6.86 -3.21
N MET A 52 0.43 -6.95 -1.95
CA MET A 52 1.20 -6.44 -0.83
C MET A 52 1.25 -7.45 0.30
N SER A 53 2.39 -7.50 0.99
CA SER A 53 2.53 -8.27 2.22
C SER A 53 3.41 -7.55 3.24
N VAL A 54 3.19 -7.85 4.50
CA VAL A 54 4.04 -7.40 5.61
C VAL A 54 4.02 -8.43 6.73
N ASN A 55 5.05 -8.49 7.56
CA ASN A 55 5.00 -9.27 8.79
C ASN A 55 4.18 -8.51 9.83
N ALA A 56 3.36 -9.22 10.59
CA ALA A 56 2.55 -8.65 11.66
C ALA A 56 2.30 -9.68 12.76
N ASP A 57 2.16 -9.20 13.99
CA ASP A 57 1.84 -10.04 15.15
C ASP A 57 0.36 -10.48 15.16
N SER A 58 -0.48 -9.78 14.40
CA SER A 58 -1.94 -9.85 14.44
C SER A 58 -2.55 -9.48 13.08
N ALA A 59 -3.73 -10.02 12.79
CA ALA A 59 -4.58 -9.59 11.67
C ALA A 59 -5.44 -8.36 12.00
N ASP A 60 -5.57 -8.04 13.30
CA ASP A 60 -6.36 -6.95 13.83
C ASP A 60 -5.49 -5.71 14.09
N GLU A 61 -6.11 -4.54 13.97
CA GLU A 61 -5.50 -3.24 14.30
C GLU A 61 -4.15 -2.98 13.61
N VAL A 62 -4.10 -3.27 12.32
CA VAL A 62 -2.87 -3.28 11.54
C VAL A 62 -3.11 -2.74 10.15
N TYR A 63 -2.08 -2.10 9.57
CA TYR A 63 -2.10 -1.67 8.19
C TYR A 63 -0.77 -1.87 7.48
N VAL A 64 -0.87 -2.00 6.16
CA VAL A 64 0.23 -1.81 5.21
C VAL A 64 -0.31 -0.96 4.06
N ALA A 65 0.49 -0.01 3.60
CA ALA A 65 0.06 1.02 2.67
C ALA A 65 1.16 1.36 1.67
N MET A 66 0.78 1.66 0.43
CA MET A 66 1.70 2.02 -0.65
C MET A 66 1.17 3.20 -1.47
N GLY A 67 2.02 4.21 -1.69
CA GLY A 67 1.72 5.37 -2.53
C GLY A 67 2.71 5.55 -3.68
N PHE A 68 2.19 6.00 -4.83
CA PHE A 68 2.99 6.50 -5.95
C PHE A 68 3.14 8.03 -5.79
N SER A 69 4.29 8.48 -5.26
CA SER A 69 4.53 9.90 -4.98
C SER A 69 5.43 10.59 -6.01
N SER A 70 5.28 11.90 -6.16
CA SER A 70 6.17 12.75 -6.94
C SER A 70 7.43 13.18 -6.18
N ASP A 71 7.48 12.99 -4.86
CA ASP A 71 8.61 13.28 -3.99
C ASP A 71 8.79 12.19 -2.91
N ASP A 72 9.78 12.33 -2.04
CA ASP A 72 10.07 11.36 -0.98
C ASP A 72 9.30 11.61 0.33
N LEU A 73 8.25 12.43 0.31
CA LEU A 73 7.48 12.83 1.49
C LEU A 73 6.12 12.12 1.53
N MET A 74 5.63 11.84 2.74
CA MET A 74 4.33 11.21 2.99
C MET A 74 3.24 12.26 3.29
N GLY A 75 3.10 13.27 2.43
CA GLY A 75 2.04 14.26 2.53
C GLY A 75 1.58 14.69 1.16
N ASP A 76 0.30 14.41 0.86
CA ASP A 76 -0.38 14.61 -0.42
C ASP A 76 -0.37 13.43 -1.40
N GLU A 77 -0.36 12.19 -0.90
CA GLU A 77 -0.39 10.99 -1.74
C GLU A 77 -1.73 10.28 -1.74
N SER A 78 -2.15 9.81 -2.92
CA SER A 78 -3.10 8.70 -3.02
C SER A 78 -2.40 7.40 -2.65
N VAL A 79 -3.04 6.61 -1.80
CA VAL A 79 -2.45 5.43 -1.18
C VAL A 79 -3.37 4.23 -1.38
N ILE A 80 -2.79 3.09 -1.73
CA ILE A 80 -3.44 1.80 -1.68
C ILE A 80 -3.15 1.20 -0.30
N GLU A 81 -4.18 1.00 0.50
CA GLU A 81 -4.08 0.58 1.88
C GLU A 81 -4.75 -0.78 2.07
N CYS A 82 -4.04 -1.73 2.69
CA CYS A 82 -4.65 -2.90 3.29
C CYS A 82 -4.64 -2.75 4.81
N SER A 83 -5.81 -2.75 5.43
CA SER A 83 -5.91 -2.55 6.88
C SER A 83 -7.12 -3.23 7.51
N ALA A 84 -6.96 -3.53 8.80
CA ALA A 84 -8.03 -3.95 9.71
C ALA A 84 -8.23 -2.84 10.74
N LEU A 85 -9.38 -2.16 10.70
CA LEU A 85 -9.66 -0.99 11.55
C LEU A 85 -10.77 -1.33 12.55
N GLN A 86 -10.56 -1.03 13.84
CA GLN A 86 -11.62 -1.10 14.88
C GLN A 86 -12.32 -2.48 14.95
N GLY A 87 -11.54 -3.57 14.85
CA GLY A 87 -12.08 -4.93 14.84
C GLY A 87 -12.81 -5.33 13.56
N LEU A 88 -12.78 -4.50 12.51
CA LEU A 88 -13.22 -4.88 11.17
C LEU A 88 -12.16 -5.74 10.48
N PRO A 89 -12.57 -6.69 9.63
CA PRO A 89 -11.64 -7.56 8.92
C PRO A 89 -10.70 -6.77 7.99
N LEU A 90 -9.54 -7.36 7.72
CA LEU A 90 -8.59 -6.88 6.71
C LEU A 90 -9.29 -6.61 5.37
N SER A 91 -9.12 -5.40 4.85
CA SER A 91 -9.71 -4.97 3.59
C SER A 91 -8.75 -4.04 2.84
N LEU A 92 -8.81 -4.09 1.49
CA LEU A 92 -8.12 -3.15 0.62
C LEU A 92 -9.02 -1.95 0.33
N LYS A 93 -8.43 -0.75 0.32
CA LYS A 93 -9.10 0.51 -0.03
C LYS A 93 -8.10 1.49 -0.65
N LEU A 94 -8.62 2.51 -1.32
CA LEU A 94 -7.85 3.70 -1.65
C LEU A 94 -8.06 4.73 -0.54
N SER A 95 -6.99 5.37 -0.09
CA SER A 95 -7.01 6.45 0.89
C SER A 95 -6.09 7.59 0.45
N TYR A 96 -6.14 8.72 1.15
CA TYR A 96 -5.30 9.88 0.84
C TYR A 96 -4.56 10.37 2.07
N ASN A 97 -3.24 10.47 1.98
CA ASN A 97 -2.42 11.12 3.00
C ASN A 97 -2.48 12.63 2.79
N VAL A 98 -2.87 13.36 3.83
CA VAL A 98 -2.93 14.82 3.81
C VAL A 98 -1.63 15.36 4.38
N ASN A 99 -1.03 16.33 3.69
CA ASN A 99 0.12 17.04 4.22
C ASN A 99 -0.28 17.92 5.41
N ALA A 100 0.07 17.47 6.62
CA ALA A 100 -0.34 18.15 7.84
C ALA A 100 0.34 19.51 8.06
N THR A 101 1.47 19.76 7.40
CA THR A 101 2.19 21.04 7.54
C THR A 101 1.59 22.15 6.68
N THR A 102 0.86 21.79 5.63
CA THR A 102 0.30 22.72 4.65
C THR A 102 -1.22 22.77 4.68
N ASP A 103 -1.89 21.70 5.13
CA ASP A 103 -3.35 21.66 5.26
C ASP A 103 -3.80 22.09 6.68
N PRO A 104 -4.49 23.24 6.81
CA PRO A 104 -4.90 23.76 8.11
C PRO A 104 -5.98 22.91 8.80
N THR A 105 -6.66 22.00 8.09
CA THR A 105 -7.70 21.12 8.66
C THR A 105 -7.11 20.02 9.55
N THR A 106 -5.81 19.77 9.42
CA THR A 106 -5.09 18.74 10.17
C THR A 106 -4.58 19.22 11.53
N ASN A 107 -4.57 20.54 11.78
CA ASN A 107 -3.93 21.15 12.94
C ASN A 107 -2.45 20.73 13.14
N GLY A 108 -1.73 20.41 12.07
CA GLY A 108 -0.35 19.93 12.16
C GLY A 108 -0.21 18.43 12.43
N GLU A 109 -1.31 17.70 12.57
CA GLU A 109 -1.30 16.26 12.82
C GLU A 109 -1.40 15.44 11.52
N PRO A 110 -0.43 14.56 11.23
CA PRO A 110 -0.47 13.68 10.07
C PRO A 110 -1.79 12.91 9.97
N THR A 111 -2.54 13.12 8.88
CA THR A 111 -3.90 12.61 8.73
C THR A 111 -4.04 11.79 7.45
N ASN A 112 -4.69 10.64 7.53
CA ASN A 112 -5.06 9.83 6.37
C ASN A 112 -6.59 9.90 6.21
N TRP A 113 -7.05 10.51 5.12
CA TRP A 113 -8.46 10.57 4.77
C TRP A 113 -8.91 9.27 4.13
N ARG A 114 -9.76 8.56 4.87
CA ARG A 114 -10.47 7.37 4.38
C ARG A 114 -11.90 7.76 4.13
N LEU A 115 -12.30 7.67 2.88
CA LEU A 115 -13.71 7.73 2.56
C LEU A 115 -14.33 6.37 2.90
N PRO A 116 -15.37 6.29 3.76
CA PRO A 116 -15.92 5.02 4.26
C PRO A 116 -16.41 4.05 3.18
N SER A 117 -16.55 4.50 1.93
CA SER A 117 -17.05 3.73 0.80
C SER A 117 -16.38 4.07 -0.53
N ALA A 118 -15.36 4.94 -0.54
CA ALA A 118 -14.68 5.30 -1.78
C ALA A 118 -13.35 4.57 -1.88
N GLY A 119 -13.04 4.07 -3.06
CA GLY A 119 -11.79 3.39 -3.36
C GLY A 119 -11.91 1.87 -3.49
N SER A 120 -12.76 1.21 -2.69
CA SER A 120 -12.90 -0.26 -2.72
C SER A 120 -13.70 -0.78 -3.91
N GLU A 121 -14.58 0.05 -4.46
CA GLU A 121 -15.32 -0.19 -5.71
C GLU A 121 -14.40 -0.28 -6.94
N PHE A 122 -13.18 0.26 -6.85
CA PHE A 122 -12.18 0.12 -7.91
C PHE A 122 -11.29 -1.11 -7.73
N LEU A 123 -11.49 -1.92 -6.67
CA LEU A 123 -10.65 -3.06 -6.29
C LEU A 123 -11.40 -4.38 -6.46
N ASP A 124 -11.32 -4.94 -7.66
CA ASP A 124 -11.91 -6.23 -8.00
C ASP A 124 -11.06 -7.41 -7.52
N LYS A 125 -11.72 -8.56 -7.30
CA LYS A 125 -11.06 -9.82 -6.90
C LYS A 125 -10.16 -9.67 -5.66
N SER A 126 -10.52 -8.75 -4.77
CA SER A 126 -9.79 -8.50 -3.54
C SER A 126 -9.69 -9.76 -2.69
N LYS A 127 -8.47 -10.09 -2.26
CA LYS A 127 -8.16 -11.18 -1.33
C LYS A 127 -7.32 -10.64 -0.20
N THR A 128 -7.68 -10.99 1.02
CA THR A 128 -6.92 -10.69 2.23
C THR A 128 -6.72 -11.97 3.04
N SER A 129 -5.57 -12.10 3.70
CA SER A 129 -5.29 -13.22 4.59
C SER A 129 -4.23 -12.85 5.61
N PHE A 130 -4.29 -13.49 6.78
CA PHE A 130 -3.24 -13.48 7.78
C PHE A 130 -2.81 -14.92 8.05
N VAL A 131 -1.60 -15.28 7.66
CA VAL A 131 -1.07 -16.65 7.74
C VAL A 131 0.39 -16.58 8.15
N ASP A 132 0.79 -17.43 9.10
CA ASP A 132 2.19 -17.55 9.55
C ASP A 132 2.85 -16.21 9.95
N GLY A 133 2.09 -15.32 10.59
CA GLY A 133 2.58 -14.01 11.03
C GLY A 133 2.77 -12.99 9.90
N SER A 134 2.14 -13.21 8.73
CA SER A 134 2.18 -12.27 7.61
C SER A 134 0.78 -11.94 7.11
N ILE A 135 0.55 -10.65 6.89
CA ILE A 135 -0.60 -10.14 6.17
C ILE A 135 -0.30 -10.21 4.68
N TYR A 136 -1.26 -10.69 3.90
CA TYR A 136 -1.22 -10.67 2.45
C TYR A 136 -2.51 -10.08 1.91
N CYS A 137 -2.38 -9.15 0.97
CA CYS A 137 -3.50 -8.54 0.27
C CYS A 137 -3.22 -8.45 -1.23
N SER A 138 -4.21 -8.78 -2.05
CA SER A 138 -4.11 -8.66 -3.51
C SER A 138 -5.44 -8.25 -4.11
N ALA A 139 -5.41 -7.56 -5.25
CA ALA A 139 -6.59 -7.15 -6.00
C ALA A 139 -6.24 -6.83 -7.45
N THR A 140 -7.27 -6.70 -8.29
CA THR A 140 -7.19 -6.03 -9.58
C THR A 140 -7.79 -4.63 -9.42
N LEU A 141 -6.95 -3.60 -9.51
CA LEU A 141 -7.32 -2.21 -9.42
C LEU A 141 -7.72 -1.66 -10.79
N ASN A 142 -8.89 -1.05 -10.91
CA ASN A 142 -9.31 -0.25 -12.06
C ASN A 142 -8.65 1.14 -12.00
N VAL A 143 -7.46 1.24 -12.58
CA VAL A 143 -6.61 2.43 -12.56
C VAL A 143 -7.30 3.61 -13.24
N SER A 144 -7.88 3.39 -14.43
CA SER A 144 -8.45 4.49 -15.22
C SER A 144 -9.64 5.15 -14.51
N GLU A 145 -10.51 4.35 -13.89
CA GLU A 145 -11.64 4.89 -13.14
C GLU A 145 -11.20 5.50 -11.80
N ALA A 146 -10.26 4.87 -11.08
CA ALA A 146 -9.72 5.43 -9.84
C ALA A 146 -8.99 6.78 -10.07
N VAL A 147 -8.24 6.90 -11.16
CA VAL A 147 -7.61 8.16 -11.59
C VAL A 147 -8.68 9.17 -12.00
N GLY A 148 -9.68 8.77 -12.79
CA GLY A 148 -10.80 9.64 -13.20
C GLY A 148 -11.63 10.17 -12.02
N ALA A 149 -11.76 9.37 -10.95
CA ALA A 149 -12.40 9.76 -9.69
C ALA A 149 -11.50 10.62 -8.78
N GLY A 150 -10.22 10.79 -9.12
CA GLY A 150 -9.25 11.53 -8.31
C GLY A 150 -8.77 10.78 -7.06
N LEU A 151 -9.01 9.48 -6.96
CA LEU A 151 -8.62 8.64 -5.82
C LEU A 151 -7.27 7.94 -6.00
N LEU A 152 -6.71 7.97 -7.21
CA LEU A 152 -5.38 7.45 -7.52
C LEU A 152 -4.61 8.44 -8.40
N ARG A 153 -3.35 8.72 -8.04
CA ARG A 153 -2.41 9.51 -8.84
C ARG A 153 -1.41 8.57 -9.50
N PHE A 154 -1.74 8.08 -10.69
CA PHE A 154 -0.90 7.13 -11.42
C PHE A 154 -0.87 7.43 -12.92
N ASP A 155 0.32 7.39 -13.50
CA ASP A 155 0.61 7.54 -14.92
C ASP A 155 1.80 6.62 -15.26
N PRO A 156 1.62 5.58 -16.10
CA PRO A 156 2.67 4.61 -16.38
C PRO A 156 3.92 5.22 -17.03
N ALA A 157 3.83 6.42 -17.62
CA ALA A 157 4.96 7.11 -18.24
C ALA A 157 5.81 7.91 -17.24
N ARG A 158 5.33 8.12 -16.01
CA ARG A 158 6.01 8.94 -15.00
C ARG A 158 6.99 8.14 -14.12
N LEU A 159 7.94 8.88 -13.57
CA LEU A 159 8.80 8.44 -12.48
C LEU A 159 8.10 8.75 -11.15
N TYR A 160 8.20 7.83 -10.20
CA TYR A 160 7.61 7.96 -8.88
C TYR A 160 8.61 7.59 -7.80
N TYR A 161 8.44 8.18 -6.63
CA TYR A 161 8.90 7.59 -5.39
C TYR A 161 7.83 6.60 -4.94
N LEU A 162 8.22 5.36 -4.71
CA LEU A 162 7.35 4.39 -4.06
C LEU A 162 7.52 4.55 -2.56
N LEU A 163 6.43 4.91 -1.92
CA LEU A 163 6.37 5.12 -0.49
C LEU A 163 5.59 3.96 0.11
N MET A 164 6.19 3.23 1.05
CA MET A 164 5.54 2.13 1.73
C MET A 164 5.63 2.31 3.24
N ALA A 165 4.51 2.06 3.91
CA ALA A 165 4.44 2.16 5.36
C ALA A 165 3.64 1.00 5.95
N ASN A 166 4.01 0.57 7.15
CA ASN A 166 3.20 -0.33 7.95
C ASN A 166 3.24 0.06 9.42
N GLY A 167 2.22 -0.35 10.15
CA GLY A 167 2.13 -0.09 11.58
C GLY A 167 0.79 -0.51 12.16
N PRO A 168 0.59 -0.23 13.46
CA PRO A 168 -0.69 -0.44 14.11
C PRO A 168 -1.73 0.60 13.69
N THR A 169 -3.00 0.23 13.69
CA THR A 169 -4.12 1.17 13.57
C THR A 169 -4.77 1.34 14.94
N GLY A 170 -4.75 2.55 15.47
CA GLY A 170 -5.45 2.96 16.68
C GLY A 170 -6.97 2.93 16.58
N SER A 171 -7.59 2.89 17.75
CA SER A 171 -9.02 2.71 18.01
C SER A 171 -9.96 3.76 17.42
N GLU A 172 -9.46 4.91 16.96
CA GLU A 172 -10.29 6.00 16.40
C GLU A 172 -10.32 6.05 14.87
N GLY A 173 -9.76 5.06 14.16
CA GLY A 173 -9.93 4.88 12.70
C GLY A 173 -9.22 5.88 11.79
N ASN A 174 -8.95 7.11 12.24
CA ASN A 174 -8.28 8.16 11.47
C ASN A 174 -6.85 8.48 11.94
N SER A 175 -6.56 8.36 13.24
CA SER A 175 -5.44 9.10 13.87
C SER A 175 -4.13 8.32 14.04
N SER A 176 -3.98 7.16 13.41
CA SER A 176 -2.94 6.18 13.80
C SER A 176 -2.07 5.62 12.69
N ILE A 177 -2.50 5.76 11.42
CA ILE A 177 -1.68 5.39 10.24
C ILE A 177 -0.41 6.26 10.17
N ASN A 178 -0.39 7.39 10.87
CA ASN A 178 0.66 8.40 10.70
C ASN A 178 1.34 8.82 12.01
N ASN A 179 1.17 8.07 13.12
CA ASN A 179 2.05 8.29 14.26
C ASN A 179 3.43 7.74 13.93
N SER A 180 4.28 8.56 13.31
CA SER A 180 5.59 8.20 12.76
C SER A 180 6.52 7.53 13.78
N ILE A 181 6.23 7.69 15.08
CA ILE A 181 6.99 7.10 16.17
C ILE A 181 6.83 5.57 16.25
N LYS A 182 5.75 4.99 15.72
CA LYS A 182 5.49 3.53 15.72
C LYS A 182 5.46 2.89 14.33
N ASN A 183 5.67 3.69 13.28
CA ASN A 183 5.48 3.26 11.91
C ASN A 183 6.83 2.96 11.26
N HIS A 184 6.85 1.84 10.54
CA HIS A 184 7.92 1.46 9.65
C HIS A 184 7.70 2.16 8.32
N PHE A 185 8.72 2.84 7.79
CA PHE A 185 8.58 3.63 6.57
C PHE A 185 9.75 3.40 5.61
N CYS A 186 9.43 3.28 4.32
CA CYS A 186 10.41 3.14 3.23
C CYS A 186 10.06 4.04 2.07
N THR A 187 11.08 4.67 1.50
CA THR A 187 10.98 5.41 0.25
C THR A 187 12.07 4.95 -0.71
N THR A 188 11.74 4.77 -1.99
CA THR A 188 12.73 4.55 -3.05
C THR A 188 12.14 5.01 -4.39
N GLN A 189 12.98 5.61 -5.25
CA GLN A 189 12.57 5.99 -6.61
C GLN A 189 12.48 4.79 -7.55
N TYR A 190 11.36 4.70 -8.28
CA TYR A 190 11.12 3.74 -9.34
C TYR A 190 10.46 4.38 -10.56
N ARG A 191 10.70 3.79 -11.73
CA ARG A 191 9.87 4.03 -12.90
C ARG A 191 8.66 3.10 -12.86
N ALA A 192 7.44 3.63 -12.94
CA ALA A 192 6.22 2.84 -12.84
C ALA A 192 5.93 1.95 -14.06
N SER A 193 6.54 2.24 -15.23
CA SER A 193 6.40 1.42 -16.45
C SER A 193 6.94 0.00 -16.25
N GLY A 194 6.31 -0.99 -16.91
CA GLY A 194 6.40 -2.45 -16.72
C GLY A 194 7.76 -3.17 -16.81
N LEU A 195 8.87 -2.47 -16.68
CA LEU A 195 10.20 -2.98 -16.37
C LEU A 195 10.78 -2.08 -15.28
N ALA A 196 10.23 -2.18 -14.06
CA ALA A 196 10.68 -1.39 -12.93
C ALA A 196 12.08 -1.86 -12.49
N ARG A 197 13.12 -1.26 -13.07
CA ARG A 197 14.46 -1.29 -12.49
C ARG A 197 14.55 -0.15 -11.49
N ARG A 198 14.97 -0.46 -10.26
CA ARG A 198 15.40 0.54 -9.26
C ARG A 198 16.41 1.47 -9.94
N ILE A 199 16.16 2.77 -9.90
CA ILE A 199 17.14 3.75 -10.37
C ILE A 199 18.08 3.96 -9.18
N THR A 200 19.29 3.38 -9.27
CA THR A 200 20.38 3.56 -8.30
C THR A 200 20.97 4.96 -8.40
#